data_AF-A0A7S2J6N2-F1
#
_entry.id   AF-A0A7S2J6N2-F1
#
_cell.length_a   1.000
_cell.length_b   1.000
_cell.length_c   1.000
_cell.angle_alpha   90.00
_cell.angle_beta   90.00
_cell.angle_gamma   90.00
#
_symmetry.space_group_name_H-M   'P 1'
#
loop_
_entity.id
_entity.type
_entity.pdbx_description
1 polymer ?
#
loop_
_entity_poly.entity_id
_entity_poly.type
_entity_poly.pdbx_seq_one_letter_code
_entity_poly.pdbx_strand_id
1 'polypeptide(L)'
;LLAELERALATDGDDCSEGPELRLGLADGVTLTLTAKDYARREGTRCRPQLHPLLDADRQKAGRQAIDTKEVKKGGLAQRTFVLGEPVLRRYYTVYDWEAKRIGFGQAAGSTGSAAASKSAAPERTNTEE
;
A
#
# COMPACT_ATOMS: atom_id res chain seq x y z
N LEU A 1 -1.00 -4.38 16.89
CA LEU A 1 -1.21 -3.54 15.70
C LEU A 1 -2.67 -3.48 15.23
N LEU A 2 -3.25 -4.51 14.61
CA LEU A 2 -4.62 -4.39 14.04
C LEU A 2 -5.68 -4.03 15.10
N ALA A 3 -5.68 -4.72 16.23
CA ALA A 3 -6.59 -4.42 17.35
C ALA A 3 -6.38 -3.01 17.94
N GLU A 4 -5.19 -2.43 17.81
CA GLU A 4 -4.93 -1.05 18.25
C GLU A 4 -5.47 -0.04 17.23
N LEU A 5 -5.32 -0.33 15.93
CA LEU A 5 -5.91 0.48 14.87
C LEU A 5 -7.43 0.47 14.93
N GLU A 6 -8.04 -0.68 15.19
CA GLU A 6 -9.49 -0.78 15.40
C GLU A 6 -9.98 0.06 16.57
N ARG A 7 -9.22 0.13 17.66
CA ARG A 7 -9.54 1.00 18.80
C ARG A 7 -9.35 2.48 18.45
N ALA A 8 -8.30 2.81 17.69
CA ALA A 8 -7.99 4.19 17.34
C ALA A 8 -8.92 4.78 16.26
N LEU A 9 -9.61 3.94 15.48
CA LEU A 9 -10.62 4.33 14.48
C LEU A 9 -12.04 4.47 15.07
N ALA A 10 -12.25 4.15 16.35
CA ALA A 10 -13.58 4.01 16.94
C ALA A 10 -14.27 5.35 17.31
N THR A 11 -13.77 6.50 16.83
CA THR A 11 -14.44 7.78 17.04
C THR A 11 -15.56 7.98 16.01
N ASP A 12 -16.63 8.67 16.41
CA ASP A 12 -17.91 8.86 15.69
C ASP A 12 -17.81 9.75 14.42
N GLY A 13 -16.72 9.65 13.65
CA GLY A 13 -16.53 10.37 12.40
C GLY A 13 -17.38 9.79 11.26
N ASP A 14 -18.07 10.65 10.50
CA ASP A 14 -19.01 10.20 9.47
C ASP A 14 -18.33 9.57 8.23
N ASP A 15 -17.06 9.92 7.99
CA ASP A 15 -16.32 9.57 6.77
C ASP A 15 -15.03 8.74 7.00
N CYS A 16 -14.84 8.18 8.21
CA CYS A 16 -13.65 7.41 8.60
C CYS A 16 -12.31 8.14 8.39
N SER A 17 -12.33 9.46 8.55
CA SER A 17 -11.13 10.31 8.47
C SER A 17 -10.30 10.35 9.75
N GLU A 18 -10.90 10.00 10.89
CA GLU A 18 -10.25 10.05 12.19
C GLU A 18 -9.53 8.73 12.48
N GLY A 19 -8.22 8.83 12.66
CA GLY A 19 -7.37 7.69 12.99
C GLY A 19 -5.89 8.01 12.82
N PRO A 20 -5.01 7.11 13.27
CA PRO A 20 -3.57 7.31 13.19
C PRO A 20 -3.07 7.27 11.74
N GLU A 21 -2.07 8.09 11.46
CA GLU A 21 -1.34 8.03 10.19
C GLU A 21 -0.37 6.84 10.19
N LEU A 22 -0.41 6.03 9.14
CA LEU A 22 0.53 4.92 8.92
C LEU A 22 1.64 5.37 8.00
N ARG A 23 2.89 5.22 8.45
CA ARG A 23 4.09 5.57 7.67
C ARG A 23 4.91 4.31 7.38
N LEU A 24 5.13 4.04 6.10
CA LEU A 24 5.90 2.92 5.58
C LEU A 24 7.22 3.48 5.04
N GLY A 25 8.30 3.30 5.82
CA GLY A 25 9.65 3.63 5.37
C GLY A 25 10.18 2.56 4.42
N LEU A 26 10.59 2.98 3.23
CA LEU A 26 11.23 2.15 2.22
C LEU A 26 12.72 2.54 2.09
N ALA A 27 13.45 1.83 1.25
CA ALA A 27 14.83 2.18 0.92
C ALA A 27 14.94 3.61 0.36
N ASP A 28 16.15 4.17 0.43
CA ASP A 28 16.49 5.47 -0.16
C ASP A 28 15.67 6.66 0.39
N GLY A 29 15.16 6.52 1.62
CA GLY A 29 14.40 7.57 2.30
C GLY A 29 12.97 7.76 1.80
N VAL A 30 12.49 6.90 0.89
CA VAL A 30 11.11 6.96 0.40
C VAL A 30 10.16 6.58 1.54
N THR A 31 9.16 7.43 1.81
CA THR A 31 8.12 7.15 2.82
C THR A 31 6.75 7.21 2.17
N LEU A 32 5.99 6.11 2.29
CA LEU A 32 4.57 6.08 1.91
C LEU A 32 3.72 6.33 3.15
N THR A 33 2.72 7.19 3.01
CA THR A 33 1.85 7.65 4.09
C THR A 33 0.41 7.30 3.76
N LEU A 34 -0.28 6.64 4.69
CA LEU A 34 -1.71 6.36 4.63
C LEU A 34 -2.41 7.07 5.78
N THR A 35 -3.40 7.87 5.44
CA THR A 35 -4.36 8.43 6.40
C THR A 35 -5.45 7.40 6.71
N ALA A 36 -6.24 7.63 7.75
CA ALA A 36 -7.38 6.76 8.08
C ALA A 36 -8.33 6.54 6.89
N LYS A 37 -8.56 7.57 6.05
CA LYS A 37 -9.39 7.45 4.83
C LYS A 37 -8.85 6.43 3.82
N ASP A 38 -7.53 6.24 3.79
CA ASP A 38 -6.88 5.39 2.80
C ASP A 38 -6.97 3.91 3.19
N TYR A 39 -6.95 3.60 4.49
CA TYR A 39 -6.93 2.23 5.00
C TYR A 39 -8.20 1.82 5.74
N ALA A 40 -9.13 2.72 6.05
CA ALA A 40 -10.36 2.41 6.78
C ALA A 40 -11.60 2.55 5.89
N ARG A 41 -12.62 1.76 6.20
CA ARG A 41 -13.94 1.85 5.57
C ARG A 41 -15.03 1.71 6.63
N ARG A 42 -16.15 2.40 6.40
CA ARG A 42 -17.34 2.26 7.25
C ARG A 42 -17.98 0.89 7.03
N GLU A 43 -18.20 0.19 8.13
CA GLU A 43 -18.94 -1.07 8.20
C GLU A 43 -20.04 -0.91 9.27
N GLY A 44 -21.28 -0.72 8.80
CA GLY A 44 -22.37 -0.30 9.67
C GLY A 44 -22.12 1.11 10.24
N THR A 45 -22.10 1.22 11.57
CA THR A 45 -21.86 2.49 12.27
C THR A 45 -20.40 2.70 12.69
N ARG A 46 -19.50 1.76 12.39
CA ARG A 46 -18.09 1.83 12.83
C ARG A 46 -17.14 1.92 11.65
N CYS A 47 -16.03 2.61 11.87
CA CYS A 47 -14.90 2.57 10.94
C CYS A 47 -14.01 1.37 11.26
N ARG A 48 -13.71 0.57 10.24
CA ARG A 48 -12.88 -0.63 10.34
C ARG A 48 -11.67 -0.53 9.40
N PRO A 49 -10.47 -0.90 9.87
CA PRO A 49 -9.30 -0.95 9.02
C PRO A 49 -9.45 -2.10 8.01
N GLN A 50 -9.29 -1.79 6.72
CA GLN A 50 -9.21 -2.72 5.59
C GLN A 50 -7.79 -3.28 5.44
N LEU A 51 -7.14 -3.59 6.57
CA LEU A 51 -5.79 -4.16 6.61
C LEU A 51 -5.90 -5.61 7.05
N HIS A 52 -5.57 -6.52 6.14
CA HIS A 52 -5.64 -7.94 6.43
C HIS A 52 -4.33 -8.44 7.08
N PRO A 53 -4.38 -9.09 8.25
CA PRO A 53 -3.21 -9.74 8.80
C PRO A 53 -2.82 -10.91 7.89
N LEU A 54 -1.58 -10.94 7.41
CA LEU A 54 -1.09 -12.07 6.61
C LEU A 54 -0.74 -13.23 7.54
N LEU A 55 -1.66 -14.17 7.71
CA LEU A 55 -1.47 -15.35 8.56
C LEU A 55 -0.51 -16.34 7.88
N ASP A 56 0.08 -17.25 8.66
CA ASP A 56 1.03 -18.23 8.12
C ASP A 56 0.37 -19.20 7.13
N ALA A 57 -0.91 -19.53 7.34
CA ALA A 57 -1.68 -20.31 6.37
C ALA A 57 -1.84 -19.58 5.03
N ASP A 58 -2.05 -18.26 5.05
CA ASP A 58 -2.15 -17.44 3.83
C ASP A 58 -0.79 -17.33 3.15
N ARG A 59 0.26 -17.11 3.95
CA ARG A 59 1.65 -17.02 3.50
C ARG A 59 2.07 -18.26 2.72
N GLN A 60 1.75 -19.45 3.22
CA GLN A 60 2.10 -20.73 2.58
C GLN A 60 1.33 -20.98 1.27
N LYS A 61 0.12 -20.42 1.15
CA LYS A 61 -0.75 -20.62 -0.01
C LYS A 61 -0.61 -19.53 -1.07
N ALA A 62 -0.06 -18.37 -0.73
CA ALA A 62 0.09 -17.25 -1.65
C ALA A 62 0.86 -17.64 -2.92
N GLY A 63 0.26 -17.39 -4.09
CA GLY A 63 0.84 -17.71 -5.40
C GLY A 63 0.87 -19.20 -5.76
N ARG A 64 0.31 -20.09 -4.92
CA ARG A 64 0.16 -21.51 -5.22
C ARG A 64 -0.87 -21.71 -6.33
N GLN A 65 -0.56 -22.54 -7.31
CA GLN A 65 -1.53 -22.93 -8.35
C GLN A 65 -1.64 -24.45 -8.39
N ALA A 66 -2.87 -24.94 -8.47
CA ALA A 66 -3.19 -26.35 -8.63
C ALA A 66 -4.18 -26.52 -9.78
N ILE A 67 -4.01 -27.60 -10.55
CA ILE A 67 -4.95 -28.07 -11.56
C ILE A 67 -5.40 -29.45 -11.09
N ASP A 68 -6.72 -29.63 -10.96
CA ASP A 68 -7.33 -30.75 -10.23
C ASP A 68 -6.75 -30.88 -8.81
N THR A 69 -6.09 -32.00 -8.50
CA THR A 69 -5.41 -32.24 -7.22
C THR A 69 -3.89 -32.07 -7.31
N LYS A 70 -3.36 -31.73 -8.49
CA LYS A 70 -1.92 -31.63 -8.72
C LYS A 70 -1.46 -30.19 -8.62
N GLU A 71 -0.51 -29.94 -7.73
CA GLU A 71 0.17 -28.65 -7.65
C GLU A 71 1.03 -28.44 -8.89
N VAL A 72 0.78 -27.34 -9.61
CA VAL A 72 1.53 -26.95 -10.82
C VAL A 72 2.49 -25.81 -10.56
N LYS A 73 2.27 -25.04 -9.49
CA LYS A 73 3.18 -23.99 -9.05
C LYS A 73 3.25 -23.98 -7.52
N LYS A 74 4.47 -24.12 -7.01
CA LYS A 74 4.76 -23.93 -5.59
C LYS A 74 4.60 -22.46 -5.22
N GLY A 75 3.72 -22.21 -4.26
CA GLY A 75 3.51 -20.91 -3.65
C GLY A 75 4.36 -20.70 -2.41
N GLY A 76 4.17 -19.57 -1.75
CA GLY A 76 4.83 -19.22 -0.51
C GLY A 76 5.40 -17.80 -0.54
N LEU A 77 5.07 -17.02 0.48
CA LEU A 77 5.80 -15.78 0.80
C LEU A 77 6.81 -16.05 1.92
N ALA A 78 7.90 -15.29 1.96
CA ALA A 78 8.89 -15.40 3.02
C ALA A 78 8.32 -14.95 4.37
N GLN A 79 8.96 -15.37 5.46
CA GLN A 79 8.68 -14.77 6.76
C GLN A 79 9.04 -13.29 6.72
N ARG A 80 8.21 -12.44 7.34
CA ARG A 80 8.32 -10.97 7.31
C ARG A 80 8.04 -10.30 5.96
N THR A 81 7.43 -10.99 4.99
CA THR A 81 6.84 -10.31 3.82
C THR A 81 5.64 -9.47 4.24
N PHE A 82 5.62 -8.22 3.79
CA PHE A 82 4.45 -7.33 3.81
C PHE A 82 3.87 -7.23 2.41
N VAL A 83 2.55 -7.26 2.30
CA VAL A 83 1.84 -7.10 1.01
C VAL A 83 1.22 -5.71 0.99
N LEU A 84 1.67 -4.87 0.07
CA LEU A 84 1.09 -3.56 -0.17
C LEU A 84 -0.12 -3.73 -1.10
N GLY A 85 -1.29 -3.90 -0.49
CA GLY A 85 -2.54 -4.13 -1.21
C GLY A 85 -3.26 -2.85 -1.62
N GLU A 86 -4.57 -2.98 -1.80
CA GLU A 86 -5.47 -1.92 -2.27
C GLU A 86 -5.28 -0.56 -1.56
N PRO A 87 -5.15 -0.46 -0.22
CA PRO A 87 -5.00 0.83 0.46
C PRO A 87 -3.81 1.67 -0.05
N VAL A 88 -2.70 1.01 -0.36
CA VAL A 88 -1.51 1.67 -0.92
C VAL A 88 -1.71 1.96 -2.40
N LEU A 89 -2.20 0.99 -3.17
CA LEU A 89 -2.32 1.09 -4.62
C LEU A 89 -3.37 2.09 -5.09
N ARG A 90 -4.39 2.39 -4.26
CA ARG A 90 -5.36 3.46 -4.54
C ARG A 90 -4.81 4.84 -4.24
N ARG A 91 -3.94 4.96 -3.23
CA ARG A 91 -3.33 6.21 -2.79
C ARG A 91 -2.15 6.61 -3.69
N TYR A 92 -1.36 5.62 -4.10
CA TYR A 92 -0.14 5.80 -4.87
C TYR A 92 -0.23 5.12 -6.23
N TYR A 93 0.02 5.89 -7.27
CA TYR A 93 0.36 5.35 -8.58
C TYR A 93 1.69 4.61 -8.49
N THR A 94 1.74 3.38 -8.99
CA THR A 94 2.93 2.52 -8.89
C THR A 94 3.45 2.17 -10.27
N VAL A 95 4.75 2.37 -10.48
CA VAL A 95 5.46 2.03 -11.72
C VAL A 95 6.39 0.86 -11.43
N TYR A 96 6.31 -0.19 -12.26
CA TYR A 96 7.20 -1.34 -12.18
C TYR A 96 8.17 -1.30 -13.35
N ASP A 97 9.46 -1.10 -13.05
CA ASP A 97 10.53 -1.15 -14.02
C ASP A 97 11.21 -2.52 -13.91
N TRP A 98 10.79 -3.43 -14.78
CA TRP A 98 11.28 -4.82 -14.76
C TRP A 98 12.71 -4.96 -15.24
N GLU A 99 13.17 -4.06 -16.12
CA GLU A 99 14.53 -4.07 -16.66
C GLU A 99 15.52 -3.65 -15.57
N ALA A 100 15.27 -2.51 -14.93
CA ALA A 100 16.13 -1.99 -13.86
C ALA A 100 15.82 -2.56 -12.47
N LYS A 101 14.86 -3.49 -12.35
CA LYS A 101 14.44 -4.14 -11.08
C LYS A 101 14.09 -3.17 -9.97
N ARG A 102 13.34 -2.12 -10.30
CA ARG A 102 12.93 -1.07 -9.35
C ARG A 102 11.43 -0.79 -9.43
N ILE A 103 10.91 -0.21 -8.37
CA ILE A 103 9.51 0.20 -8.25
C ILE A 103 9.49 1.69 -7.90
N GLY A 104 8.69 2.46 -8.62
CA GLY A 104 8.45 3.87 -8.36
C GLY A 104 7.05 4.10 -7.79
N PHE A 105 6.93 5.04 -6.86
CA PHE A 105 5.65 5.49 -6.32
C PHE A 105 5.45 6.98 -6.60
N GLY A 106 4.29 7.34 -7.12
CA GLY A 106 3.81 8.71 -7.26
C GLY A 106 2.42 8.83 -6.64
N GLN A 107 1.95 10.04 -6.35
CA GLN A 107 0.56 10.20 -5.89
C GLN A 107 -0.43 9.89 -7.00
N ALA A 108 -1.47 9.13 -6.69
CA ALA A 108 -2.53 8.84 -7.64
C ALA A 108 -3.41 10.08 -7.87
N ALA A 109 -3.89 10.29 -9.10
CA ALA A 109 -4.87 11.34 -9.39
C ALA A 109 -6.16 11.06 -8.59
N GLY A 110 -6.61 12.04 -7.80
CA GLY A 110 -7.75 11.88 -6.89
C GLY A 110 -7.39 11.52 -5.44
N SER A 111 -6.11 11.32 -5.13
CA SER A 111 -5.63 11.19 -3.75
C SER A 111 -5.55 12.56 -3.03
N THR A 112 -6.68 13.25 -2.87
CA THR A 112 -6.73 14.52 -2.13
C THR A 112 -6.60 14.27 -0.63
N GLY A 113 -5.34 14.16 -0.18
CA GLY A 113 -4.90 14.20 1.20
C GLY A 113 -3.47 14.71 1.18
N SER A 114 -3.17 15.75 1.96
CA SER A 114 -1.96 16.58 1.92
C SER A 114 -0.69 15.93 1.34
N ALA A 115 -0.26 16.46 0.18
CA ALA A 115 0.97 16.09 -0.49
C ALA A 115 2.14 16.94 0.04
N ALA A 116 2.85 16.45 1.04
CA ALA A 116 4.24 16.85 1.23
C ALA A 116 5.13 15.99 0.31
N ALA A 117 4.88 16.04 -1.00
CA ALA A 117 5.73 15.42 -2.00
C ALA A 117 6.85 16.42 -2.35
N SER A 118 8.03 16.23 -1.77
CA SER A 118 9.25 16.90 -2.21
C SER A 118 9.47 16.58 -3.68
N LYS A 119 9.34 17.59 -4.53
CA LYS A 119 9.77 17.56 -5.94
C LYS A 119 11.25 17.18 -5.98
N SER A 120 11.57 15.96 -6.40
CA SER A 120 12.89 15.69 -6.97
C SER A 120 12.82 16.04 -8.44
N ALA A 121 13.54 17.08 -8.82
CA ALA A 121 13.57 17.64 -10.16
C ALA A 121 14.01 16.58 -11.19
N ALA A 122 13.21 16.43 -12.25
CA ALA A 122 13.66 15.77 -13.47
C ALA A 122 14.69 16.68 -14.17
N PRO A 123 15.81 16.16 -14.70
CA PRO A 123 16.77 16.98 -15.43
C PRO A 123 16.15 17.46 -16.74
N GLU A 124 16.23 18.77 -16.93
CA GLU A 124 15.87 19.52 -18.13
C GLU A 124 16.70 19.00 -19.32
N ARG A 125 16.04 18.58 -20.40
CA ARG A 125 16.72 18.26 -21.66
C ARG A 125 16.93 19.55 -22.43
N THR A 126 18.14 20.09 -22.39
CA THR A 126 18.56 21.15 -23.30
C THR A 126 18.83 20.51 -24.66
N ASN A 127 17.94 20.72 -25.64
CA ASN A 127 18.27 20.47 -27.04
C ASN A 127 19.13 21.64 -27.53
N THR A 128 20.40 21.37 -27.81
CA THR A 128 21.23 22.19 -28.69
C THR A 128 21.18 21.54 -30.07
N GLU A 129 20.49 22.17 -31.01
CA GLU A 129 20.66 21.88 -32.44
C GLU A 129 21.55 22.96 -33.06
N GLU A 130 22.43 22.49 -33.93
CA GLU A 130 23.54 23.15 -34.65
C GLU A 130 23.07 24.14 -35.72
#